data_AF-A0AAU1Z381-F1
#
_entry.id   AF-A0AAU1Z381-F1
#
_cell.length_a   1.000
_cell.length_b   1.000
_cell.length_c   1.000
_cell.angle_alpha   90.00
_cell.angle_beta   90.00
_cell.angle_gamma   90.00
#
_symmetry.space_group_name_H-M   'P 1'
#
loop_
_entity.id
_entity.type
_entity.pdbx_description
1 polymer ?
#
loop_
_entity_poly.entity_id
_entity_poly.type
_entity_poly.pdbx_seq_one_letter_code
_entity_poly.pdbx_strand_id
1 'polypeptide(L)'
;MPSPTVEELLANVGGLTPELARRIGDQIDECRRLLNTSADMDSVQQHLKDGGVSIIHAILITTRLLGDHPSRLLAARMIVECSPARTRTTP
;
A
#
# COMPACT_ATOMS: atom_id res chain seq x y z
N MET A 1 -2.66 10.19 13.20
CA MET A 1 -1.29 9.68 13.41
C MET A 1 -0.39 10.24 12.32
N PRO A 2 0.84 10.68 12.63
CA PRO A 2 1.77 11.17 11.61
C PRO A 2 2.17 10.04 10.67
N SER A 3 2.46 10.40 9.43
CA SER A 3 2.92 9.46 8.43
C SER A 3 4.30 8.91 8.77
N PRO A 4 4.58 7.62 8.48
CA PRO A 4 5.91 7.06 8.73
C PRO A 4 6.94 7.86 7.94
N THR A 5 7.98 8.32 8.61
CA THR A 5 9.04 9.09 7.97
C THR A 5 9.84 8.18 7.03
N VAL A 6 10.45 8.78 6.00
CA VAL A 6 11.31 8.09 5.02
C VAL A 6 12.37 7.22 5.71
N GLU A 7 12.85 7.64 6.89
CA GLU A 7 13.82 6.94 7.72
C GLU A 7 13.29 5.59 8.25
N GLU A 8 12.02 5.51 8.67
CA GLU A 8 11.42 4.25 9.14
C GLU A 8 11.21 3.25 8.01
N LEU A 9 11.03 3.72 6.77
CA LEU A 9 10.92 2.88 5.59
C LEU A 9 12.28 2.31 5.19
N LEU A 10 13.34 3.14 5.24
CA LEU A 10 14.72 2.73 4.98
C LEU A 10 15.24 1.72 6.01
N ALA A 11 14.91 1.91 7.30
CA ALA A 11 15.38 1.04 8.37
C ALA A 11 14.81 -0.39 8.33
N ASN A 12 13.62 -0.57 7.73
CA ASN A 12 12.88 -1.83 7.80
C ASN A 12 12.93 -2.68 6.52
N VAL A 13 13.51 -2.18 5.43
CA VAL A 13 13.59 -2.93 4.15
C VAL A 13 14.97 -2.79 3.52
N GLY A 14 15.77 -3.85 3.57
CA GLY A 14 17.05 -3.90 2.86
C GLY A 14 16.85 -3.78 1.35
N GLY A 15 17.57 -2.85 0.71
CA GLY A 15 17.51 -2.62 -0.75
C GLY A 15 16.58 -1.50 -1.22
N LEU A 16 15.96 -0.76 -0.29
CA LEU A 16 15.11 0.38 -0.61
C LEU A 16 15.97 1.64 -0.73
N THR A 17 16.03 2.26 -1.92
CA THR A 17 16.73 3.55 -2.07
C THR A 17 15.92 4.66 -1.40
N PRO A 18 16.54 5.78 -0.97
CA PRO A 18 15.83 6.92 -0.39
C PRO A 18 14.71 7.46 -1.29
N GLU A 19 14.92 7.45 -2.60
CA GLU A 19 13.93 7.90 -3.59
C GLU A 19 12.73 6.98 -3.63
N LEU A 20 12.96 5.66 -3.56
CA LEU A 20 11.90 4.67 -3.52
C LEU A 20 11.14 4.75 -2.19
N ALA A 21 11.84 4.97 -1.07
CA ALA A 21 11.23 5.14 0.24
C ALA A 21 10.32 6.37 0.27
N ARG A 22 10.78 7.50 -0.30
CA ARG A 22 9.97 8.71 -0.43
C ARG A 22 8.72 8.48 -1.27
N ARG A 23 8.86 7.86 -2.45
CA ARG A 23 7.72 7.54 -3.32
C ARG A 23 6.67 6.68 -2.61
N ILE A 24 7.12 5.67 -1.85
CA ILE A 24 6.22 4.81 -1.08
C ILE A 24 5.52 5.62 0.03
N GLY A 25 6.24 6.52 0.71
CA GLY A 25 5.64 7.44 1.67
C GLY A 25 4.54 8.31 1.07
N ASP A 26 4.81 8.94 -0.08
CA ASP A 26 3.85 9.79 -0.79
C ASP A 26 2.59 8.99 -1.19
N GLN A 27 2.77 7.75 -1.65
CA GLN A 27 1.68 6.84 -2.01
C GLN A 27 0.84 6.41 -0.80
N ILE A 28 1.47 6.16 0.35
CA ILE A 28 0.76 5.86 1.60
C ILE A 28 -0.12 7.04 2.00
N ASP A 29 0.40 8.26 1.90
CA ASP A 29 -0.33 9.47 2.27
C ASP A 29 -1.50 9.76 1.34
N GLU A 30 -1.30 9.53 0.04
CA GLU A 30 -2.38 9.61 -0.94
C GLU A 30 -3.49 8.58 -0.68
N CYS A 31 -3.12 7.33 -0.42
CA CYS A 31 -4.09 6.28 -0.12
C CYS A 31 -4.86 6.56 1.19
N ARG A 32 -4.20 7.13 2.20
CA ARG A 32 -4.88 7.56 3.43
C ARG A 32 -5.89 8.67 3.17
N ARG A 33 -5.54 9.66 2.33
CA ARG A 33 -6.50 10.69 1.92
C ARG A 33 -7.69 10.08 1.18
N LEU A 34 -7.44 9.14 0.28
CA LEU A 34 -8.48 8.42 -0.45
C LEU A 34 -9.45 7.70 0.50
N LEU A 35 -8.92 6.93 1.46
CA LEU A 35 -9.72 6.25 2.49
C LEU A 35 -10.53 7.22 3.37
N ASN A 36 -9.96 8.39 3.70
CA ASN A 36 -10.69 9.42 4.47
C ASN A 36 -11.86 10.05 3.70
N THR A 37 -11.90 9.89 2.37
CA THR A 37 -12.94 10.49 1.51
C THR A 37 -14.10 9.52 1.24
N SER A 38 -14.19 8.41 1.99
CA SER A 38 -15.19 7.32 1.85
C SER A 38 -14.85 6.25 0.82
N ALA A 39 -13.61 6.18 0.35
CA ALA A 39 -13.18 5.09 -0.52
C ALA A 39 -12.97 3.79 0.29
N ASP A 40 -13.32 2.66 -0.31
CA ASP A 40 -13.00 1.35 0.24
C ASP A 40 -11.58 0.90 -0.16
N MET A 41 -11.18 -0.25 0.36
CA MET A 41 -9.86 -0.79 0.09
C MET A 41 -9.68 -1.24 -1.37
N ASP A 42 -10.76 -1.57 -2.08
CA ASP A 42 -10.72 -1.90 -3.50
C ASP A 42 -10.41 -0.68 -4.37
N SER A 43 -10.98 0.47 -4.02
CA SER A 43 -10.66 1.76 -4.64
C SER A 43 -9.19 2.12 -4.45
N VAL A 44 -8.61 1.83 -3.28
CA VAL A 44 -7.17 1.97 -3.04
C VAL A 44 -6.35 1.05 -3.95
N GLN A 45 -6.76 -0.22 -4.10
CA GLN A 45 -6.05 -1.14 -4.98
C GLN A 45 -6.11 -0.74 -6.45
N GLN A 46 -7.25 -0.20 -6.90
CA GLN A 46 -7.43 0.35 -8.24
C GLN A 46 -6.54 1.58 -8.47
N HIS A 47 -6.53 2.54 -7.53
CA HIS A 47 -5.64 3.71 -7.58
C HIS A 47 -4.17 3.31 -7.70
N LEU A 48 -3.72 2.37 -6.85
CA LEU A 48 -2.35 1.86 -6.90
C LEU A 48 -2.06 1.13 -8.22
N LYS A 49 -3.05 0.48 -8.83
CA LYS A 49 -2.87 -0.22 -10.12
C LYS A 49 -2.68 0.80 -11.24
N ASP A 50 -3.53 1.82 -11.28
CA ASP A 50 -3.48 2.88 -12.30
C ASP A 50 -2.18 3.68 -12.20
N GLY A 51 -1.64 3.84 -10.98
CA GLY A 51 -0.31 4.40 -10.73
C GLY A 51 0.87 3.46 -11.06
N GLY A 52 0.63 2.28 -11.63
CA GLY A 52 1.68 1.32 -12.03
C GLY A 52 2.40 0.65 -10.86
N VAL A 53 1.80 0.65 -9.66
CA VAL A 53 2.42 0.06 -8.47
C VAL A 53 2.36 -1.47 -8.56
N SER A 54 3.53 -2.10 -8.38
CA SER A 54 3.68 -3.55 -8.37
C SER A 54 2.87 -4.18 -7.23
N ILE A 55 2.52 -5.47 -7.37
CA ILE A 55 1.81 -6.22 -6.32
C ILE A 55 2.58 -6.19 -5.00
N ILE A 56 3.90 -6.36 -5.03
CA ILE A 56 4.73 -6.36 -3.81
C ILE A 56 4.64 -5.01 -3.10
N HIS A 57 4.76 -3.90 -3.84
CA HIS A 57 4.63 -2.56 -3.25
C HIS A 57 3.21 -2.26 -2.80
N ALA A 58 2.18 -2.75 -3.51
CA ALA A 58 0.80 -2.62 -3.08
C ALA A 58 0.55 -3.35 -1.75
N ILE A 59 1.12 -4.54 -1.54
CA ILE A 59 1.05 -5.26 -0.25
C ILE A 59 1.75 -4.46 0.85
N LEU A 60 2.92 -3.90 0.57
CA LEU A 60 3.65 -3.09 1.55
C LEU A 60 2.85 -1.84 1.97
N ILE A 61 2.32 -1.10 1.00
CA ILE A 61 1.48 0.09 1.24
C ILE A 61 0.24 -0.30 2.03
N THR A 62 -0.49 -1.34 1.59
CA THR A 62 -1.70 -1.84 2.27
C THR A 62 -1.39 -2.28 3.70
N THR A 63 -0.26 -2.95 3.93
CA THR A 63 0.20 -3.34 5.28
C THR A 63 0.35 -2.12 6.19
N ARG A 64 0.83 -0.99 5.66
CA ARG A 64 0.98 0.27 6.40
C ARG A 64 -0.34 1.02 6.59
N LEU A 65 -1.32 0.83 5.70
CA LEU A 65 -2.67 1.38 5.85
C LEU A 65 -3.46 0.68 6.95
N LEU A 66 -3.22 -0.62 7.17
CA LEU A 66 -3.88 -1.42 8.21
C LEU A 66 -3.39 -1.13 9.64
N GLY A 67 -2.31 -0.36 9.82
CA GLY A 67 -1.81 0.05 11.14
C GLY A 67 -1.42 -1.12 12.05
N ASP A 68 -1.99 -1.15 13.26
CA ASP A 68 -1.66 -2.11 14.33
C ASP A 68 -2.38 -3.46 14.24
N HIS A 69 -2.84 -3.85 13.05
CA HIS A 69 -3.49 -5.14 12.88
C HIS A 69 -2.53 -6.31 13.21
N PRO A 70 -2.93 -7.27 14.08
CA PRO A 70 -2.05 -8.33 14.60
C PRO A 70 -1.53 -9.28 13.52
N SER A 71 -2.16 -9.29 12.34
CA SER A 71 -1.71 -10.02 11.15
C SER A 71 -1.71 -9.14 9.90
N ARG A 72 -1.27 -7.87 10.04
CA ARG A 72 -1.31 -6.85 8.98
C ARG A 72 -0.75 -7.30 7.64
N LEU A 73 0.33 -8.08 7.62
CA LEU A 73 0.93 -8.56 6.38
C LEU A 73 0.04 -9.59 5.68
N LEU A 74 -0.51 -10.56 6.43
CA LEU A 74 -1.42 -11.56 5.87
C LEU A 74 -2.72 -10.91 5.38
N ALA A 75 -3.29 -10.01 6.19
CA ALA A 75 -4.49 -9.27 5.83
C ALA A 75 -4.27 -8.38 4.59
N ALA A 76 -3.15 -7.66 4.52
CA ALA A 76 -2.80 -6.86 3.36
C ALA A 76 -2.61 -7.72 2.10
N ARG A 77 -1.94 -8.88 2.23
CA ARG A 77 -1.81 -9.82 1.13
C ARG A 77 -3.17 -10.30 0.64
N MET A 78 -4.07 -10.69 1.54
CA MET A 78 -5.43 -11.12 1.18
C MET A 78 -6.21 -10.01 0.49
N ILE A 79 -6.17 -8.79 1.01
CA ILE A 79 -6.82 -7.63 0.40
C ILE A 79 -6.31 -7.42 -1.04
N VAL A 80 -4.99 -7.44 -1.24
CA VAL A 80 -4.40 -7.23 -2.56
C VAL A 80 -4.73 -8.38 -3.50
N GLU A 81 -4.66 -9.64 -3.05
CA GLU A 81 -4.89 -10.83 -3.88
C GLU A 81 -6.37 -11.01 -4.25
N CYS A 82 -7.29 -10.60 -3.38
CA CYS A 82 -8.73 -10.70 -3.59
C CYS A 82 -9.34 -9.47 -4.27
N SER A 83 -8.60 -8.36 -4.40
CA SER A 83 -9.15 -7.15 -5.00
C SER A 83 -9.39 -7.35 -6.50
N PRO A 84 -10.61 -7.05 -7.03
CA PRO A 84 -10.91 -7.15 -8.46
C PRO A 84 -9.96 -6.35 -9.36
N ALA A 85 -9.38 -5.27 -8.82
CA ALA A 85 -8.35 -4.51 -9.53
C ALA A 85 -7.11 -5.38 -9.84
N ARG A 86 -6.73 -6.27 -8.93
CA ARG A 86 -5.47 -7.03 -8.93
C ARG A 86 -5.64 -8.48 -9.38
N THR A 87 -6.78 -9.08 -9.08
CA THR A 87 -7.17 -10.40 -9.55
C THR A 87 -7.65 -10.25 -10.99
N ARG A 88 -6.71 -10.26 -11.94
CA ARG A 88 -7.04 -10.23 -13.36
C ARG A 88 -7.83 -11.51 -13.73
N THR A 89 -9.16 -11.47 -13.67
CA THR A 89 -10.04 -12.39 -14.39
C THR A 89 -10.26 -11.84 -15.79
N THR A 90 -9.29 -12.06 -16.67
CA THR A 90 -9.56 -12.13 -18.10
C THR A 90 -8.81 -13.32 -18.66
N PRO A 91 -9.50 -14.31 -19.26
CA PRO A 91 -8.87 -15.39 -20.02
C PRO A 91 -8.05 -14.86 -21.20
#